data_AF-X6LVN1-F1
#
_entry.id   AF-X6LVN1-F1
#
_cell.length_a   1.000
_cell.length_b   1.000
_cell.length_c   1.000
_cell.angle_alpha   90.00
_cell.angle_beta   90.00
_cell.angle_gamma   90.00
#
_symmetry.space_group_name_H-M   'P 1'
#
loop_
_entity.id
_entity.type
_entity.pdbx_description
1 polymer ?
#
loop_
_entity_poly.entity_id
_entity_poly.type
_entity_poly.pdbx_seq_one_letter_code
_entity_poly.pdbx_strand_id
1 'polypeptide(L)'
;FNYDIKKNQNQWLNLLTQSLRKWWVSDNFGEKFTDKCYHRKVIWFLHPSRYNTIEEDFRKIFKELVESNTDHFHFDNRCWDDESRNELKNHVIKSLSKKDGNYQNKKHKCDSDASFWTRNNVISNENEKEEKSELEYCVACVGWKEFLIECQTIAIIDNLWKFIQKMLKALDSIIKSDKLTFSLCEFLKKDENEVRIRKLSENVIDLSNLNPVMKKFVKYKTLADNFMIVSQRYLLTIPAELNEFYEFCRNLDRHYLSDFETKFGKERKLLSDFSNEFQWMVDREKSDVFHIIWNKKQAAYNPNLISTIDNLMGIFEQADSDWNHLISKIKNSTLQYADLEPYQVTNWKLEMNILFPDTKHQEKDTIKTYLQDIENASYFLQTRDHLRLLKNATMIIQNIHKIKILKDNEMWQHFVYIIAQSEQKKDKASIKEASEWYLKCRHYFGDISNKRDVLELICNNERQIQALATNGIFTDQSQFGLAIQRMDDSQNEKFRQLVSPLREINQTMKKIIWDTKFQSSYELAKAIITLPEQSNNFGSKLAKCLDMDFEELFRLVKEGDQLPVVKEIGQFEQAGQTGKW
;
A
#
# COMPACT_ATOMS: atom_id res chain seq x y z
N PHE A 1 -7.73 -18.75 -69.73
CA PHE A 1 -7.20 -18.91 -68.36
C PHE A 1 -5.70 -19.22 -68.31
N ASN A 2 -5.18 -20.27 -68.96
CA ASN A 2 -3.71 -20.56 -68.97
C ASN A 2 -2.85 -19.56 -69.79
N TYR A 3 -3.44 -18.66 -70.58
CA TYR A 3 -2.70 -17.68 -71.40
C TYR A 3 -2.44 -16.34 -70.65
N ASP A 4 -3.29 -15.95 -69.70
CA ASP A 4 -3.12 -14.71 -68.91
C ASP A 4 -2.17 -14.87 -67.72
N ILE A 5 -1.92 -16.10 -67.25
CA ILE A 5 -0.99 -16.36 -66.15
C ILE A 5 0.47 -16.09 -66.58
N LYS A 6 0.84 -16.42 -67.83
CA LYS A 6 2.18 -16.15 -68.35
C LYS A 6 2.46 -14.66 -68.60
N LYS A 7 1.44 -13.86 -68.93
CA LYS A 7 1.62 -12.43 -69.25
C LYS A 7 1.73 -11.55 -68.00
N ASN A 8 1.17 -12.00 -66.87
CA ASN A 8 1.17 -11.28 -65.59
C ASN A 8 2.07 -11.91 -64.52
N GLN A 9 2.92 -12.89 -64.89
CA GLN A 9 3.79 -13.61 -63.97
C GLN A 9 4.68 -12.65 -63.13
N ASN A 10 5.19 -11.58 -63.76
CA ASN A 10 5.98 -10.54 -63.09
C ASN A 10 5.15 -9.67 -62.12
N GLN A 11 3.87 -9.41 -62.41
CA GLN A 11 2.99 -8.65 -61.52
C GLN A 11 2.57 -9.49 -60.30
N TRP A 12 2.26 -10.76 -60.50
CA TRP A 12 1.95 -11.69 -59.41
C TRP A 12 3.14 -11.92 -58.50
N LEU A 13 4.34 -12.11 -59.06
CA LEU A 13 5.57 -12.24 -58.28
C LEU A 13 5.84 -10.99 -57.42
N ASN A 14 5.62 -9.80 -57.97
CA ASN A 14 5.79 -8.54 -57.23
C ASN A 14 4.76 -8.38 -56.09
N LEU A 15 3.49 -8.71 -56.33
CA LEU A 15 2.45 -8.70 -55.30
C LEU A 15 2.71 -9.73 -54.19
N LEU A 16 3.15 -10.93 -54.54
CA LEU A 16 3.57 -11.97 -53.60
C LEU A 16 4.77 -11.52 -52.77
N THR A 17 5.77 -10.91 -53.42
CA THR A 17 6.96 -10.34 -52.76
C THR A 17 6.59 -9.27 -51.73
N GLN A 18 5.71 -8.34 -52.09
CA GLN A 18 5.24 -7.29 -51.18
C GLN A 18 4.41 -7.87 -50.03
N SER A 19 3.57 -8.87 -50.32
CA SER A 19 2.77 -9.56 -49.31
C SER A 19 3.66 -10.32 -48.33
N LEU A 20 4.72 -10.98 -48.81
CA LEU A 20 5.72 -11.66 -47.97
C LEU A 20 6.46 -10.66 -47.08
N ARG A 21 6.92 -9.53 -47.63
CA ARG A 21 7.60 -8.49 -46.84
C ARG A 21 6.69 -7.91 -45.75
N LYS A 22 5.41 -7.66 -46.08
CA LYS A 22 4.41 -7.20 -45.10
C LYS A 22 4.14 -8.25 -44.02
N TRP A 23 3.98 -9.51 -44.41
CA TRP A 23 3.76 -10.61 -43.47
C TRP A 23 4.98 -10.90 -42.60
N TRP A 24 6.20 -10.75 -43.13
CA TRP A 24 7.44 -10.92 -42.38
C TRP A 24 7.51 -9.94 -41.20
N VAL A 25 7.14 -8.69 -41.46
CA VAL A 25 7.19 -7.58 -40.51
C VAL A 25 5.93 -7.50 -39.61
N SER A 26 4.83 -8.17 -39.95
CA SER A 26 3.60 -8.10 -39.14
C SER A 26 3.68 -8.91 -37.85
N ASP A 27 3.19 -8.41 -36.72
CA ASP A 27 3.23 -9.15 -35.45
C ASP A 27 2.30 -10.38 -35.42
N ASN A 28 1.34 -10.45 -36.36
CA ASN A 28 0.34 -11.51 -36.42
C ASN A 28 0.84 -12.76 -37.15
N PHE A 29 0.79 -13.89 -36.44
CA PHE A 29 0.88 -15.24 -37.00
C PHE A 29 -0.33 -16.07 -36.51
N GLY A 30 -1.52 -15.77 -37.04
CA GLY A 30 -2.79 -16.35 -36.56
C GLY A 30 -3.33 -15.70 -35.28
N GLU A 31 -4.52 -16.11 -34.82
CA GLU A 31 -5.29 -15.45 -33.74
C GLU A 31 -4.73 -15.60 -32.31
N LYS A 32 -3.54 -16.20 -32.11
CA LYS A 32 -3.10 -16.62 -30.76
C LYS A 32 -1.74 -16.11 -30.27
N PHE A 33 -0.99 -15.27 -31.00
CA PHE A 33 0.42 -15.05 -30.67
C PHE A 33 0.86 -13.58 -30.78
N THR A 34 1.70 -13.14 -29.84
CA THR A 34 2.27 -11.77 -29.73
C THR A 34 3.77 -11.74 -30.05
N ASP A 35 4.24 -10.61 -30.58
CA ASP A 35 5.57 -9.97 -30.82
C ASP A 35 6.90 -10.78 -30.90
N LYS A 36 6.92 -12.08 -30.60
CA LYS A 36 8.09 -12.98 -30.64
C LYS A 36 7.98 -14.02 -31.77
N CYS A 37 7.35 -13.67 -32.89
CA CYS A 37 7.03 -14.61 -33.98
C CYS A 37 8.12 -14.80 -35.04
N TYR A 38 9.23 -14.06 -35.00
CA TYR A 38 10.27 -14.09 -36.04
C TYR A 38 10.78 -15.52 -36.32
N HIS A 39 11.22 -16.22 -35.28
CA HIS A 39 11.84 -17.55 -35.41
C HIS A 39 10.87 -18.64 -35.87
N ARG A 40 9.60 -18.52 -35.47
CA ARG A 40 8.55 -19.48 -35.85
C ARG A 40 8.12 -19.30 -37.29
N LYS A 41 8.08 -18.06 -37.79
CA LYS A 41 7.88 -17.77 -39.22
C LYS A 41 9.00 -18.35 -40.08
N VAL A 42 10.26 -18.22 -39.61
CA VAL A 42 11.42 -18.83 -40.26
C VAL A 42 11.21 -20.34 -40.40
N ILE A 43 10.81 -21.04 -39.34
CA ILE A 43 10.61 -22.50 -39.36
C ILE A 43 9.42 -22.94 -40.19
N TRP A 44 8.28 -22.27 -40.00
CA TRP A 44 7.07 -22.56 -40.77
C TRP A 44 7.37 -22.50 -42.27
N PHE A 45 8.18 -21.54 -42.69
CA PHE A 45 8.56 -21.39 -44.08
C PHE A 45 9.61 -22.42 -44.54
N LEU A 46 10.60 -22.71 -43.70
CA LEU A 46 11.70 -23.65 -44.00
C LEU A 46 11.28 -25.12 -43.98
N HIS A 47 10.05 -25.45 -43.58
CA HIS A 47 9.57 -26.81 -43.61
C HIS A 47 9.62 -27.39 -45.04
N PRO A 48 10.24 -28.56 -45.28
CA PRO A 48 10.53 -29.06 -46.63
C PRO A 48 9.32 -29.20 -47.56
N SER A 49 8.14 -29.53 -47.03
CA SER A 49 6.91 -29.63 -47.84
C SER A 49 6.43 -28.27 -48.39
N ARG A 50 6.82 -27.17 -47.74
CA ARG A 50 6.46 -25.80 -48.10
C ARG A 50 7.61 -25.14 -48.87
N TYR A 51 8.82 -25.20 -48.35
CA TYR A 51 9.98 -24.59 -48.99
C TYR A 51 10.24 -25.14 -50.41
N ASN A 52 10.05 -26.45 -50.62
CA ASN A 52 10.33 -27.07 -51.93
C ASN A 52 9.22 -26.85 -52.97
N THR A 53 8.02 -26.47 -52.54
CA THR A 53 6.85 -26.24 -53.42
C THR A 53 6.73 -24.80 -53.89
N ILE A 54 7.58 -23.91 -53.37
CA ILE A 54 7.58 -22.48 -53.66
C ILE A 54 8.56 -22.16 -54.80
N GLU A 55 8.19 -21.18 -55.64
CA GLU A 55 8.99 -20.70 -56.78
C GLU A 55 10.35 -20.13 -56.35
N GLU A 56 11.36 -20.30 -57.22
CA GLU A 56 12.77 -20.00 -56.90
C GLU A 56 13.04 -18.53 -56.55
N ASP A 57 12.42 -17.60 -57.27
CA ASP A 57 12.57 -16.16 -57.00
C ASP A 57 11.99 -15.77 -55.63
N PHE A 58 10.89 -16.40 -55.23
CA PHE A 58 10.28 -16.16 -53.93
C PHE A 58 11.12 -16.75 -52.79
N ARG A 59 11.79 -17.90 -53.02
CA ARG A 59 12.79 -18.44 -52.08
C ARG A 59 13.99 -17.50 -51.91
N LYS A 60 14.45 -16.86 -52.99
CA LYS A 60 15.56 -15.89 -52.93
C LYS A 60 15.22 -14.68 -52.06
N ILE A 61 14.02 -14.11 -52.22
CA ILE A 61 13.56 -12.98 -51.41
C ILE A 61 13.38 -13.38 -49.95
N PHE A 62 12.81 -14.55 -49.69
CA PHE A 62 12.70 -15.06 -48.32
C PHE A 62 14.07 -15.23 -47.67
N LYS A 63 15.04 -15.78 -48.41
CA LYS A 63 16.41 -15.92 -47.94
C LYS A 63 17.04 -14.56 -47.61
N GLU A 64 16.87 -13.55 -48.47
CA GLU A 64 17.33 -12.18 -48.19
C GLU A 64 16.68 -11.60 -46.92
N LEU A 65 15.40 -11.86 -46.68
CA LEU A 65 14.68 -11.42 -45.48
C LEU A 65 15.17 -12.10 -44.20
N VAL A 66 15.47 -13.40 -44.26
CA VAL A 66 16.09 -14.14 -43.15
C VAL A 66 17.51 -13.65 -42.89
N GLU A 67 18.30 -13.47 -43.94
CA GLU A 67 19.68 -12.97 -43.87
C GLU A 67 19.75 -11.54 -43.32
N SER A 68 18.79 -10.67 -43.66
CA SER A 68 18.72 -9.30 -43.15
C SER A 68 18.32 -9.19 -41.66
N ASN A 69 17.77 -10.25 -41.08
CA ASN A 69 17.27 -10.28 -39.70
C ASN A 69 17.93 -11.40 -38.88
N THR A 70 19.10 -11.91 -39.28
CA THR A 70 19.83 -12.98 -38.57
C THR A 70 20.08 -12.64 -37.11
N ASP A 71 20.30 -11.36 -36.82
CA ASP A 71 20.61 -10.84 -35.48
C ASP A 71 19.42 -10.98 -34.51
N HIS A 72 18.22 -11.23 -35.01
CA HIS A 72 17.02 -11.44 -34.19
C HIS A 72 16.81 -12.93 -33.83
N PHE A 73 17.66 -13.85 -34.32
CA PHE A 73 17.52 -15.29 -34.10
C PHE A 73 18.13 -15.76 -32.76
N HIS A 74 17.49 -15.40 -31.64
CA HIS A 74 17.79 -15.88 -30.29
C HIS A 74 17.30 -17.31 -29.95
N PHE A 75 18.14 -18.09 -29.28
CA PHE A 75 17.82 -19.42 -28.71
C PHE A 75 17.27 -19.28 -27.28
N ASP A 76 16.29 -18.39 -27.07
CA ASP A 76 15.65 -18.13 -25.77
C ASP A 76 14.37 -18.94 -25.62
N ASN A 77 14.29 -19.86 -24.65
CA ASN A 77 13.10 -20.66 -24.39
C ASN A 77 11.77 -19.87 -24.27
N ARG A 78 11.81 -18.58 -23.92
CA ARG A 78 10.61 -17.70 -23.88
C ARG A 78 10.05 -17.38 -25.27
N CYS A 79 10.80 -17.64 -26.33
CA CYS A 79 10.41 -17.41 -27.74
C CYS A 79 9.92 -18.70 -28.44
N TRP A 80 10.05 -19.86 -27.78
CA TRP A 80 9.92 -21.17 -28.41
C TRP A 80 9.05 -22.11 -27.58
N ASP A 81 8.02 -22.68 -28.19
CA ASP A 81 7.30 -23.81 -27.60
C ASP A 81 8.01 -25.13 -27.93
N ASP A 82 7.64 -26.18 -27.21
CA ASP A 82 8.24 -27.51 -27.36
C ASP A 82 8.11 -28.06 -28.77
N GLU A 83 6.95 -27.86 -29.41
CA GLU A 83 6.66 -28.35 -30.74
C GLU A 83 7.57 -27.70 -31.80
N SER A 84 7.63 -26.37 -31.83
CA SER A 84 8.47 -25.62 -32.77
C SER A 84 9.96 -25.90 -32.57
N ARG A 85 10.37 -26.07 -31.31
CA ARG A 85 11.76 -26.44 -30.97
C ARG A 85 12.10 -27.84 -31.46
N ASN A 86 11.23 -28.82 -31.24
CA ASN A 86 11.46 -30.18 -31.70
C ASN A 86 11.42 -30.29 -33.24
N GLU A 87 10.54 -29.52 -33.90
CA GLU A 87 10.50 -29.41 -35.35
C GLU A 87 11.84 -28.90 -35.90
N LEU A 88 12.39 -27.81 -35.34
CA LEU A 88 13.71 -27.31 -35.74
C LEU A 88 14.83 -28.32 -35.51
N LYS A 89 14.87 -28.93 -34.31
CA LYS A 89 15.88 -29.94 -33.96
C LYS A 89 15.87 -31.07 -35.00
N ASN A 90 14.69 -31.63 -35.27
CA ASN A 90 14.53 -32.72 -36.22
C ASN A 90 14.92 -32.32 -37.65
N HIS A 91 14.58 -31.11 -38.09
CA HIS A 91 14.95 -30.64 -39.43
C HIS A 91 16.45 -30.45 -39.62
N VAL A 92 17.11 -29.81 -38.65
CA VAL A 92 18.55 -29.55 -38.71
C VAL A 92 19.33 -30.86 -38.59
N ILE A 93 18.99 -31.71 -37.62
CA ILE A 93 19.64 -33.01 -37.42
C ILE A 93 19.46 -33.92 -38.65
N LYS A 94 18.25 -34.00 -39.22
CA LYS A 94 17.97 -34.78 -40.44
C LYS A 94 18.67 -34.23 -41.67
N SER A 95 18.97 -32.93 -41.71
CA SER A 95 19.71 -32.31 -42.81
C SER A 95 21.22 -32.51 -42.68
N LEU A 96 21.73 -32.57 -41.44
CA LEU A 96 23.13 -32.90 -41.15
C LEU A 96 23.42 -34.39 -41.41
N SER A 97 22.52 -35.30 -41.02
CA SER A 97 22.70 -36.76 -41.26
C SER A 97 22.64 -37.18 -42.72
N LYS A 98 22.03 -36.37 -43.60
CA LYS A 98 22.04 -36.59 -45.05
C LYS A 98 23.34 -36.15 -45.74
N LYS A 99 24.20 -35.35 -45.08
CA LYS A 99 25.45 -34.84 -45.66
C LYS A 99 26.62 -35.81 -45.57
N ASP A 100 26.48 -36.96 -44.90
CA ASP A 100 27.51 -38.01 -44.90
C ASP A 100 27.61 -38.78 -46.24
N GLY A 101 26.76 -38.46 -47.22
CA GLY A 101 26.88 -38.88 -48.62
C GLY A 101 27.57 -37.85 -49.50
N ASN A 102 28.90 -37.81 -49.44
CA ASN A 102 29.82 -37.37 -50.51
C ASN A 102 29.58 -35.98 -51.14
N TYR A 103 30.10 -34.91 -50.52
CA TYR A 103 30.57 -33.72 -51.24
C TYR A 103 31.79 -33.12 -50.52
N GLN A 104 32.91 -33.05 -51.23
CA GLN A 104 34.15 -32.45 -50.75
C GLN A 104 33.98 -30.98 -50.36
N ASN A 105 34.62 -30.65 -49.22
CA ASN A 105 35.11 -29.34 -48.79
C ASN A 105 35.01 -28.20 -49.82
N LYS A 106 34.00 -27.35 -49.67
CA LYS A 106 34.19 -25.90 -49.83
C LYS A 106 33.80 -25.23 -48.52
N LYS A 107 34.82 -24.83 -47.76
CA LYS A 107 34.73 -23.88 -46.65
C LYS A 107 34.15 -22.58 -47.22
N HIS A 108 32.83 -22.43 -47.22
CA HIS A 108 32.25 -21.10 -47.25
C HIS A 108 32.49 -20.51 -45.87
N LYS A 109 33.51 -19.66 -45.80
CA LYS A 109 33.79 -18.80 -44.66
C LYS A 109 32.60 -17.85 -44.54
N CYS A 110 31.62 -18.22 -43.72
CA CYS A 110 30.64 -17.27 -43.23
C CYS A 110 31.38 -16.50 -42.13
N ASP A 111 31.88 -15.32 -42.48
CA ASP A 111 32.38 -14.35 -41.51
C ASP A 111 31.17 -13.77 -40.75
N SER A 112 30.49 -14.60 -39.95
CA SER A 112 29.55 -14.11 -38.93
C SER A 112 30.36 -13.90 -37.67
N ASP A 113 30.80 -12.66 -37.50
CA ASP A 113 31.59 -12.20 -36.38
C ASP A 113 30.86 -12.53 -35.07
N ALA A 114 31.49 -13.34 -34.22
CA ALA A 114 30.93 -13.72 -32.91
C ALA A 114 30.92 -12.55 -31.90
N SER A 115 31.40 -11.37 -32.33
CA SER A 115 31.34 -10.09 -31.62
C SER A 115 29.91 -9.67 -31.26
N PHE A 116 28.88 -10.22 -31.93
CA PHE A 116 27.48 -10.00 -31.57
C PHE A 116 27.11 -10.51 -30.15
N TRP A 117 27.65 -11.66 -29.73
CA TRP A 117 27.45 -12.18 -28.37
C TRP A 117 28.46 -11.64 -27.36
N THR A 118 29.48 -10.93 -27.84
CA THR A 118 30.58 -10.40 -27.03
C THR A 118 30.71 -8.91 -27.32
N ARG A 119 29.80 -8.10 -26.76
CA ARG A 119 30.06 -6.65 -26.73
C ARG A 119 31.38 -6.41 -26.01
N ASN A 120 32.16 -5.51 -26.57
CA ASN A 120 33.56 -5.29 -26.26
C ASN A 120 33.80 -4.92 -24.79
N ASN A 121 34.75 -5.66 -24.18
CA ASN A 121 35.49 -5.29 -22.99
C ASN A 121 35.90 -3.80 -23.01
N VAL A 122 35.35 -3.01 -22.10
CA VAL A 122 36.00 -1.81 -21.54
C VAL A 122 35.85 -1.87 -20.03
N ILE A 123 36.99 -1.93 -19.34
CA ILE A 123 37.12 -2.10 -17.89
C ILE A 123 36.66 -0.83 -17.19
N SER A 124 35.47 -0.85 -16.56
CA SER A 124 35.13 0.01 -15.42
C SER A 124 33.78 -0.40 -14.81
N ASN A 125 33.76 -0.95 -13.58
CA ASN A 125 32.62 -1.13 -12.64
C ASN A 125 31.20 -1.53 -13.15
N GLU A 126 30.99 -1.76 -14.44
CA GLU A 126 29.76 -2.19 -15.11
C GLU A 126 29.71 -3.72 -15.33
N ASN A 127 30.84 -4.41 -15.10
CA ASN A 127 31.04 -5.84 -15.37
C ASN A 127 30.01 -6.77 -14.71
N GLU A 128 29.52 -6.46 -13.50
CA GLU A 128 28.60 -7.35 -12.78
C GLU A 128 27.20 -7.39 -13.41
N LYS A 129 26.73 -6.24 -13.93
CA LYS A 129 25.44 -6.17 -14.64
C LYS A 129 25.51 -6.87 -16.00
N GLU A 130 26.64 -6.74 -16.67
CA GLU A 130 26.90 -7.38 -17.96
C GLU A 130 26.98 -8.91 -17.80
N GLU A 131 27.76 -9.41 -16.84
CA GLU A 131 27.88 -10.85 -16.52
C GLU A 131 26.53 -11.48 -16.12
N LYS A 132 25.72 -10.77 -15.31
CA LYS A 132 24.37 -11.23 -14.94
C LYS A 132 23.45 -11.34 -16.16
N SER A 133 23.47 -10.36 -17.05
CA SER A 133 22.65 -10.37 -18.28
C SER A 133 23.05 -11.48 -19.25
N GLU A 134 24.35 -11.80 -19.32
CA GLU A 134 24.89 -12.90 -20.12
C GLU A 134 24.51 -14.27 -19.53
N LEU A 135 24.55 -14.41 -18.20
CA LEU A 135 24.07 -15.61 -17.50
C LEU A 135 22.56 -15.79 -17.62
N GLU A 136 21.77 -14.71 -17.57
CA GLU A 136 20.33 -14.72 -17.85
C GLU A 136 20.05 -15.30 -19.23
N TYR A 137 20.81 -14.88 -20.25
CA TYR A 137 20.69 -15.43 -21.58
C TYR A 137 21.10 -16.91 -21.64
N CYS A 138 22.20 -17.30 -20.98
CA CYS A 138 22.60 -18.71 -20.89
C CYS A 138 21.47 -19.57 -20.30
N VAL A 139 20.86 -19.12 -19.20
CA VAL A 139 19.72 -19.80 -18.56
C VAL A 139 18.54 -19.93 -19.51
N ALA A 140 18.25 -18.91 -20.29
CA ALA A 140 17.20 -18.95 -21.30
C ALA A 140 17.46 -20.01 -22.39
N CYS A 141 18.72 -20.35 -22.66
CA CYS A 141 19.11 -21.38 -23.62
C CYS A 141 19.00 -22.82 -23.10
N VAL A 142 18.62 -23.07 -21.85
CA VAL A 142 18.65 -24.43 -21.25
C VAL A 142 17.88 -25.51 -22.02
N GLY A 143 16.79 -25.14 -22.70
CA GLY A 143 15.97 -26.08 -23.50
C GLY A 143 16.62 -26.49 -24.82
N TRP A 144 17.66 -25.76 -25.21
CA TRP A 144 18.43 -25.96 -26.43
C TRP A 144 19.71 -26.76 -26.20
N LYS A 145 20.06 -27.08 -24.95
CA LYS A 145 21.34 -27.74 -24.59
C LYS A 145 21.73 -28.90 -25.51
N GLU A 146 20.88 -29.93 -25.63
CA GLU A 146 21.16 -31.11 -26.46
C GLU A 146 21.44 -30.73 -27.92
N PHE A 147 20.62 -29.83 -28.47
CA PHE A 147 20.76 -29.34 -29.84
C PHE A 147 22.06 -28.55 -30.04
N LEU A 148 22.43 -27.71 -29.06
CA LEU A 148 23.68 -26.94 -29.09
C LEU A 148 24.91 -27.85 -29.04
N ILE A 149 24.80 -29.02 -28.40
CA ILE A 149 25.87 -30.03 -28.33
C ILE A 149 25.95 -30.84 -29.62
N GLU A 150 24.82 -31.31 -30.14
CA GLU A 150 24.76 -32.20 -31.31
C GLU A 150 25.06 -31.49 -32.64
N CYS A 151 24.76 -30.20 -32.74
CA CYS A 151 24.84 -29.45 -34.00
C CYS A 151 26.04 -28.50 -34.10
N GLN A 152 27.14 -28.80 -33.40
CA GLN A 152 28.37 -27.98 -33.42
C GLN A 152 29.10 -27.91 -34.78
N THR A 153 28.66 -28.68 -35.78
CA THR A 153 29.14 -28.52 -37.16
C THR A 153 28.66 -27.21 -37.81
N ILE A 154 27.64 -26.56 -37.23
CA ILE A 154 27.14 -25.25 -37.64
C ILE A 154 27.84 -24.16 -36.80
N ALA A 155 28.59 -23.28 -37.48
CA ALA A 155 29.45 -22.27 -36.84
C ALA A 155 28.74 -21.39 -35.80
N ILE A 156 27.50 -20.94 -36.07
CA ILE A 156 26.73 -20.10 -35.14
C ILE A 156 26.36 -20.86 -33.86
N ILE A 157 26.01 -22.15 -33.99
CA ILE A 157 25.68 -23.03 -32.86
C ILE A 157 26.93 -23.32 -32.03
N ASP A 158 28.04 -23.65 -32.69
CA ASP A 158 29.35 -23.85 -32.06
C ASP A 158 29.79 -22.60 -31.28
N ASN A 159 29.66 -21.42 -31.88
CA ASN A 159 29.99 -20.14 -31.22
C ASN A 159 29.10 -19.88 -29.99
N LEU A 160 27.79 -20.13 -30.08
CA LEU A 160 26.88 -19.96 -28.95
C LEU A 160 27.17 -20.95 -27.82
N TRP A 161 27.46 -22.22 -28.14
CA TRP A 161 27.84 -23.20 -27.15
C TRP A 161 29.17 -22.85 -26.47
N LYS A 162 30.16 -22.39 -27.23
CA LYS A 162 31.43 -21.86 -26.69
C LYS A 162 31.23 -20.65 -25.79
N PHE A 163 30.32 -19.74 -26.14
CA PHE A 163 29.93 -18.63 -25.28
C PHE A 163 29.35 -19.12 -23.95
N ILE A 164 28.37 -20.04 -23.98
CA ILE A 164 27.79 -20.63 -22.76
C ILE A 164 28.88 -21.31 -21.91
N GLN A 165 29.76 -22.11 -22.53
CA GLN A 165 30.87 -22.74 -21.81
C GLN A 165 31.84 -21.73 -21.20
N LYS A 166 32.14 -20.63 -21.89
CA LYS A 166 32.98 -19.53 -21.39
C LYS A 166 32.33 -18.89 -20.16
N MET A 167 31.03 -18.59 -20.22
CA MET A 167 30.29 -18.00 -19.09
C MET A 167 30.21 -18.93 -17.89
N LEU A 168 29.94 -20.22 -18.12
CA LEU A 168 29.95 -21.23 -17.06
C LEU A 168 31.33 -21.35 -16.40
N LYS A 169 32.42 -21.37 -17.17
CA LYS A 169 33.78 -21.37 -16.64
C LYS A 169 34.11 -20.10 -15.84
N ALA A 170 33.62 -18.94 -16.28
CA ALA A 170 33.76 -17.71 -15.52
C ALA A 170 33.03 -17.81 -14.17
N LEU A 171 31.79 -18.31 -14.16
CA LEU A 171 31.02 -18.55 -12.93
C LEU A 171 31.74 -19.55 -11.99
N ASP A 172 32.27 -20.65 -12.51
CA ASP A 172 33.08 -21.61 -11.74
C ASP A 172 34.32 -20.96 -11.12
N SER A 173 35.02 -20.11 -11.87
CA SER A 173 36.15 -19.34 -11.36
C SER A 173 35.73 -18.37 -10.25
N ILE A 174 34.58 -17.71 -10.38
CA ILE A 174 34.02 -16.80 -9.36
C ILE A 174 33.69 -17.59 -8.08
N ILE A 175 33.05 -18.76 -8.21
CA ILE A 175 32.74 -19.65 -7.07
C ILE A 175 34.01 -20.11 -6.37
N LYS A 176 35.01 -20.60 -7.13
CA LYS A 176 36.28 -21.10 -6.58
C LYS A 176 37.13 -20.02 -5.92
N SER A 177 37.02 -18.77 -6.40
CA SER A 177 37.73 -17.63 -5.84
C SER A 177 36.97 -16.92 -4.70
N ASP A 178 35.81 -17.44 -4.30
CA ASP A 178 34.95 -16.87 -3.25
C ASP A 178 34.55 -15.40 -3.52
N LYS A 179 34.31 -15.09 -4.81
CA LYS A 179 33.95 -13.76 -5.32
C LYS A 179 32.49 -13.66 -5.75
N LEU A 180 31.64 -14.56 -5.27
CA LEU A 180 30.20 -14.47 -5.53
C LEU A 180 29.61 -13.25 -4.82
N THR A 181 28.90 -12.40 -5.56
CA THR A 181 28.17 -11.26 -5.00
C THR A 181 26.77 -11.67 -4.54
N PHE A 182 26.15 -10.89 -3.65
CA PHE A 182 24.77 -11.13 -3.24
C PHE A 182 23.79 -11.05 -4.42
N SER A 183 23.96 -10.09 -5.33
CA SER A 183 23.11 -9.93 -6.52
C SER A 183 23.18 -11.15 -7.47
N LEU A 184 24.35 -11.76 -7.60
CA LEU A 184 24.53 -12.96 -8.39
C LEU A 184 23.92 -14.19 -7.68
N CYS A 185 24.08 -14.31 -6.36
CA CYS A 185 23.41 -15.36 -5.59
C CYS A 185 21.87 -15.25 -5.63
N GLU A 186 21.31 -14.04 -5.53
CA GLU A 186 19.88 -13.81 -5.73
C GLU A 186 19.42 -14.25 -7.12
N PHE A 187 20.16 -13.89 -8.15
CA PHE A 187 19.88 -14.33 -9.52
C PHE A 187 19.84 -15.86 -9.62
N LEU A 188 20.80 -16.56 -9.00
CA LEU A 188 20.85 -18.02 -9.00
C LEU A 188 19.65 -18.63 -8.26
N LYS A 189 19.19 -18.05 -7.15
CA LYS A 189 18.00 -18.55 -6.42
C LYS A 189 16.68 -18.29 -7.14
N LYS A 190 16.61 -17.25 -7.96
CA LYS A 190 15.38 -16.85 -8.64
C LYS A 190 15.00 -17.86 -9.73
N ASP A 191 13.69 -18.08 -9.92
CA ASP A 191 13.08 -18.78 -11.07
C ASP A 191 13.74 -20.12 -11.48
N GLU A 192 14.23 -20.88 -10.50
CA GLU A 192 14.97 -22.14 -10.71
C GLU A 192 16.25 -22.00 -11.56
N ASN A 193 16.82 -20.79 -11.64
CA ASN A 193 18.03 -20.51 -12.43
C ASN A 193 19.20 -21.40 -12.00
N GLU A 194 19.34 -21.68 -10.70
CA GLU A 194 20.31 -22.65 -10.17
C GLU A 194 20.17 -24.02 -10.85
N VAL A 195 18.95 -24.54 -10.99
CA VAL A 195 18.68 -25.84 -11.63
C VAL A 195 19.04 -25.80 -13.12
N ARG A 196 18.69 -24.69 -13.79
CA ARG A 196 18.95 -24.52 -15.23
C ARG A 196 20.44 -24.40 -15.51
N ILE A 197 21.18 -23.68 -14.67
CA ILE A 197 22.65 -23.60 -14.76
C ILE A 197 23.28 -24.95 -14.50
N ARG A 198 22.82 -25.70 -13.47
CA ARG A 198 23.30 -27.07 -13.24
C ARG A 198 23.11 -27.94 -14.47
N LYS A 199 21.92 -27.91 -15.07
CA LYS A 199 21.61 -28.64 -16.29
C LYS A 199 22.53 -28.24 -17.45
N LEU A 200 22.79 -26.95 -17.67
CA LEU A 200 23.72 -26.47 -18.70
C LEU A 200 25.17 -26.89 -18.42
N SER A 201 25.56 -26.94 -17.14
CA SER A 201 26.92 -27.23 -16.70
C SER A 201 27.30 -28.70 -16.63
N GLU A 202 26.34 -29.62 -16.75
CA GLU A 202 26.62 -31.06 -16.76
C GLU A 202 27.72 -31.35 -17.80
N ASN A 203 28.83 -31.92 -17.33
CA ASN A 203 30.04 -32.22 -18.12
C ASN A 203 30.89 -31.02 -18.58
N VAL A 204 30.61 -29.79 -18.09
CA VAL A 204 31.38 -28.56 -18.41
C VAL A 204 32.20 -28.07 -17.21
N ILE A 205 31.59 -28.00 -16.03
CA ILE A 205 32.20 -27.52 -14.78
C ILE A 205 31.63 -28.32 -13.59
N ASP A 206 32.37 -28.35 -12.47
CA ASP A 206 31.87 -28.92 -11.22
C ASP A 206 31.28 -27.83 -10.32
N LEU A 207 29.95 -27.84 -10.17
CA LEU A 207 29.21 -26.92 -9.30
C LEU A 207 28.91 -27.51 -7.91
N SER A 208 29.68 -28.52 -7.47
CA SER A 208 29.57 -29.09 -6.12
C SER A 208 29.72 -28.03 -5.01
N ASN A 209 30.64 -27.09 -5.20
CA ASN A 209 30.91 -25.96 -4.29
C ASN A 209 29.79 -24.92 -4.25
N LEU A 210 28.85 -24.92 -5.20
CA LEU A 210 27.75 -23.95 -5.20
C LEU A 210 26.77 -24.21 -4.04
N ASN A 211 26.51 -25.48 -3.70
CA ASN A 211 25.57 -25.84 -2.63
C ASN A 211 25.91 -25.21 -1.25
N PRO A 212 27.14 -25.36 -0.72
CA PRO A 212 27.49 -24.73 0.55
C PRO A 212 27.46 -23.21 0.47
N VAL A 213 27.84 -22.62 -0.67
CA VAL A 213 27.79 -21.16 -0.88
C VAL A 213 26.35 -20.66 -0.87
N MET A 214 25.42 -21.35 -1.54
CA MET A 214 24.00 -20.98 -1.53
C MET A 214 23.37 -21.11 -0.14
N LYS A 215 23.78 -22.09 0.67
CA LYS A 215 23.35 -22.19 2.08
C LYS A 215 23.86 -21.00 2.91
N LYS A 216 25.12 -20.59 2.72
CA LYS A 216 25.68 -19.39 3.36
C LYS A 216 24.93 -18.14 2.93
N PHE A 217 24.68 -17.97 1.63
CA PHE A 217 23.93 -16.85 1.09
C PHE A 217 22.56 -16.70 1.74
N VAL A 218 21.75 -17.78 1.80
CA VAL A 218 20.42 -17.73 2.44
C VAL A 218 20.54 -17.24 3.88
N LYS A 219 21.47 -17.81 4.66
CA LYS A 219 21.68 -17.41 6.06
C LYS A 219 22.08 -15.92 6.18
N TYR A 220 23.06 -15.47 5.40
CA TYR A 220 23.58 -14.11 5.50
C TYR A 220 22.59 -13.08 5.00
N LYS A 221 21.85 -13.41 3.95
CA LYS A 221 20.76 -12.59 3.43
C LYS A 221 19.66 -12.43 4.46
N THR A 222 19.21 -13.51 5.12
CA THR A 222 18.23 -13.42 6.21
C THR A 222 18.72 -12.55 7.37
N LEU A 223 19.97 -12.70 7.81
CA LEU A 223 20.52 -11.85 8.88
C LEU A 223 20.57 -10.37 8.46
N ALA A 224 21.03 -10.08 7.25
CA ALA A 224 21.10 -8.72 6.72
C ALA A 224 19.70 -8.09 6.57
N ASP A 225 18.74 -8.83 6.01
CA ASP A 225 17.37 -8.36 5.82
C ASP A 225 16.67 -8.10 7.16
N ASN A 226 16.80 -9.03 8.12
CA ASN A 226 16.24 -8.84 9.46
C ASN A 226 16.86 -7.62 10.15
N PHE A 227 18.18 -7.46 10.07
CA PHE A 227 18.87 -6.29 10.62
C PHE A 227 18.37 -4.99 9.97
N MET A 228 18.20 -4.96 8.65
CA MET A 228 17.73 -3.78 7.92
C MET A 228 16.30 -3.40 8.31
N ILE A 229 15.40 -4.38 8.40
CA ILE A 229 14.01 -4.16 8.85
C ILE A 229 14.01 -3.62 10.27
N VAL A 230 14.72 -4.27 11.19
CA VAL A 230 14.76 -3.84 12.60
C VAL A 230 15.32 -2.42 12.73
N SER A 231 16.41 -2.15 12.02
CA SER A 231 17.05 -0.83 12.01
C SER A 231 16.13 0.27 11.49
N GLN A 232 15.36 0.01 10.44
CA GLN A 232 14.46 1.01 9.86
C GLN A 232 13.21 1.27 10.71
N ARG A 233 12.80 0.28 11.51
CA ARG A 233 11.50 0.32 12.20
C ARG A 233 11.59 0.68 13.66
N TYR A 234 12.66 0.27 14.33
CA TYR A 234 12.78 0.36 15.78
C TYR A 234 13.91 1.29 16.24
N LEU A 235 14.83 1.67 15.34
CA LEU A 235 15.95 2.56 15.65
C LEU A 235 15.72 3.96 15.06
N LEU A 236 15.88 4.99 15.89
CA LEU A 236 15.95 6.38 15.43
C LEU A 236 17.31 6.73 14.82
N THR A 237 18.36 6.08 15.29
CA THR A 237 19.74 6.26 14.83
C THR A 237 20.46 4.93 14.93
N ILE A 238 21.28 4.61 13.92
CA ILE A 238 22.05 3.38 13.89
C ILE A 238 23.18 3.47 14.93
N PRO A 239 23.37 2.45 15.79
CA PRO A 239 24.54 2.35 16.66
C PRO A 239 25.83 2.59 15.89
N ALA A 240 26.73 3.42 16.43
CA ALA A 240 27.98 3.77 15.74
C ALA A 240 28.81 2.51 15.38
N GLU A 241 28.76 1.49 16.24
CA GLU A 241 29.43 0.19 16.02
C GLU A 241 28.88 -0.60 14.83
N LEU A 242 27.65 -0.32 14.38
CA LEU A 242 27.00 -0.99 13.25
C LEU A 242 26.88 -0.12 12.01
N ASN A 243 27.30 1.14 12.05
CA ASN A 243 27.05 2.08 10.97
C ASN A 243 27.73 1.64 9.65
N GLU A 244 28.95 1.09 9.73
CA GLU A 244 29.64 0.54 8.57
C GLU A 244 28.93 -0.71 8.01
N PHE A 245 28.45 -1.58 8.90
CA PHE A 245 27.67 -2.77 8.50
C PHE A 245 26.30 -2.40 7.92
N TYR A 246 25.67 -1.33 8.40
CA TYR A 246 24.44 -0.79 7.85
C TYR A 246 24.62 -0.25 6.44
N GLU A 247 25.67 0.54 6.19
CA GLU A 247 25.97 1.04 4.84
C GLU A 247 26.37 -0.09 3.87
N PHE A 248 27.02 -1.13 4.38
CA PHE A 248 27.25 -2.38 3.65
C PHE A 248 25.92 -3.06 3.28
N CYS A 249 25.00 -3.25 4.23
CA CYS A 249 23.69 -3.87 3.98
C CYS A 249 22.81 -3.04 3.02
N ARG A 250 22.92 -1.70 3.03
CA ARG A 250 22.22 -0.84 2.07
C ARG A 250 22.65 -1.04 0.62
N ASN A 251 23.89 -1.48 0.41
CA ASN A 251 24.47 -1.72 -0.90
C ASN A 251 24.81 -3.20 -1.11
N LEU A 252 24.10 -4.09 -0.41
CA LEU A 252 24.43 -5.52 -0.29
C LEU A 252 24.68 -6.20 -1.63
N ASP A 253 23.90 -5.85 -2.64
CA ASP A 253 23.97 -6.38 -4.01
C ASP A 253 25.36 -6.29 -4.63
N ARG A 254 26.14 -5.24 -4.32
CA ARG A 254 27.46 -4.97 -4.89
C ARG A 254 28.61 -5.61 -4.13
N HIS A 255 28.30 -6.27 -3.02
CA HIS A 255 29.30 -6.83 -2.13
C HIS A 255 29.44 -8.33 -2.32
N TYR A 256 30.66 -8.82 -2.10
CA TYR A 256 30.93 -10.25 -2.10
C TYR A 256 30.36 -10.92 -0.86
N LEU A 257 29.90 -12.15 -0.99
CA LEU A 257 29.42 -12.95 0.14
C LEU A 257 30.53 -13.17 1.18
N SER A 258 31.78 -13.29 0.72
CA SER A 258 32.98 -13.44 1.55
C SER A 258 33.32 -12.20 2.36
N ASP A 259 32.92 -11.00 1.93
CA ASP A 259 33.07 -9.77 2.71
C ASP A 259 32.25 -9.84 4.01
N PHE A 260 31.11 -10.53 3.99
CA PHE A 260 30.27 -10.74 5.18
C PHE A 260 30.99 -11.54 6.28
N GLU A 261 31.91 -12.44 5.90
CA GLU A 261 32.70 -13.24 6.84
C GLU A 261 34.00 -12.53 7.23
N THR A 262 34.69 -11.93 6.26
CA THR A 262 36.05 -11.42 6.42
C THR A 262 36.10 -10.00 6.96
N LYS A 263 35.19 -9.11 6.52
CA LYS A 263 35.12 -7.72 6.96
C LYS A 263 34.19 -7.56 8.15
N PHE A 264 33.03 -8.21 8.11
CA PHE A 264 31.97 -8.06 9.11
C PHE A 264 31.77 -9.30 10.00
N GLY A 265 32.85 -10.05 10.25
CA GLY A 265 32.78 -11.31 11.00
C GLY A 265 32.29 -11.15 12.44
N LYS A 266 32.55 -9.99 13.07
CA LYS A 266 32.10 -9.67 14.43
C LYS A 266 30.60 -9.37 14.47
N GLU A 267 30.15 -8.50 13.59
CA GLU A 267 28.75 -8.07 13.43
C GLU A 267 27.89 -9.26 13.01
N ARG A 268 28.37 -10.07 12.07
CA ARG A 268 27.72 -11.33 11.67
C ARG A 268 27.53 -12.27 12.85
N LYS A 269 28.54 -12.42 13.72
CA LYS A 269 28.45 -13.28 14.91
C LYS A 269 27.40 -12.72 15.85
N LEU A 270 27.46 -11.43 16.14
CA LEU A 270 26.52 -10.74 17.01
C LEU A 270 25.06 -10.89 16.52
N LEU A 271 24.80 -10.66 15.23
CA LEU A 271 23.47 -10.88 14.65
C LEU A 271 23.04 -12.34 14.64
N SER A 272 23.99 -13.28 14.52
CA SER A 272 23.70 -14.71 14.61
C SER A 272 23.34 -15.11 16.04
N ASP A 273 23.99 -14.52 17.05
CA ASP A 273 23.74 -14.79 18.47
C ASP A 273 22.33 -14.34 18.88
N PHE A 274 21.80 -13.28 18.23
CA PHE A 274 20.44 -12.75 18.44
C PHE A 274 19.46 -13.04 17.28
N SER A 275 19.69 -14.09 16.48
CA SER A 275 18.93 -14.27 15.24
C SER A 275 17.43 -14.46 15.46
N ASN A 276 17.04 -15.06 16.59
CA ASN A 276 15.64 -15.31 16.93
C ASN A 276 14.93 -14.02 17.33
N GLU A 277 15.59 -13.19 18.13
CA GLU A 277 15.10 -11.90 18.61
C GLU A 277 14.86 -10.96 17.43
N PHE A 278 15.83 -10.86 16.51
CA PHE A 278 15.67 -10.12 15.26
C PHE A 278 14.51 -10.65 14.42
N GLN A 279 14.37 -11.98 14.32
CA GLN A 279 13.23 -12.57 13.60
C GLN A 279 11.89 -12.20 14.26
N TRP A 280 11.78 -12.27 15.58
CA TRP A 280 10.56 -11.89 16.30
C TRP A 280 10.21 -10.42 16.13
N MET A 281 11.21 -9.53 16.10
CA MET A 281 10.99 -8.11 15.80
C MET A 281 10.48 -7.88 14.37
N VAL A 282 10.99 -8.66 13.40
CA VAL A 282 10.52 -8.64 12.00
C VAL A 282 9.09 -9.15 11.90
N ASP A 283 8.78 -10.27 12.56
CA ASP A 283 7.43 -10.85 12.57
C ASP A 283 6.39 -9.88 13.14
N ARG A 284 6.83 -8.97 14.03
CA ARG A 284 6.02 -7.94 14.68
C ARG A 284 6.11 -6.56 14.01
N GLU A 285 6.85 -6.41 12.91
CA GLU A 285 7.06 -5.12 12.22
C GLU A 285 5.74 -4.39 11.92
N LYS A 286 4.69 -5.13 11.60
CA LYS A 286 3.38 -4.58 11.20
C LYS A 286 2.41 -4.37 12.37
N SER A 287 2.83 -4.64 13.60
CA SER A 287 1.97 -4.53 14.78
C SER A 287 2.06 -3.14 15.40
N ASP A 288 0.96 -2.39 15.34
CA ASP A 288 0.83 -1.10 16.02
C ASP A 288 0.93 -1.28 17.54
N VAL A 289 0.40 -2.39 18.09
CA VAL A 289 0.49 -2.72 19.52
C VAL A 289 1.95 -2.88 19.92
N PHE A 290 2.73 -3.66 19.17
CA PHE A 290 4.14 -3.88 19.49
C PHE A 290 4.94 -2.58 19.38
N HIS A 291 4.65 -1.73 18.40
CA HIS A 291 5.27 -0.40 18.28
C HIS A 291 4.95 0.51 19.47
N ILE A 292 3.71 0.50 19.97
CA ILE A 292 3.34 1.26 21.17
C ILE A 292 4.11 0.76 22.40
N ILE A 293 4.20 -0.57 22.57
CA ILE A 293 4.99 -1.18 23.65
C ILE A 293 6.47 -0.82 23.52
N TRP A 294 7.04 -0.97 22.33
CA TRP A 294 8.41 -0.63 22.00
C TRP A 294 8.75 0.82 22.35
N ASN A 295 7.97 1.77 21.83
CA ASN A 295 8.18 3.20 22.05
C ASN A 295 8.09 3.56 23.54
N LYS A 296 7.19 2.93 24.29
CA LYS A 296 7.08 3.12 25.74
C LYS A 296 8.35 2.64 26.46
N LYS A 297 8.89 1.47 26.10
CA LYS A 297 10.12 0.94 26.71
C LYS A 297 11.35 1.76 26.32
N GLN A 298 11.44 2.16 25.06
CA GLN A 298 12.51 3.02 24.58
C GLN A 298 12.51 4.38 25.30
N ALA A 299 11.35 5.00 25.49
CA ALA A 299 11.22 6.27 26.22
C ALA A 299 11.67 6.15 27.69
N ALA A 300 11.37 5.02 28.35
CA ALA A 300 11.79 4.75 29.73
C ALA A 300 13.31 4.51 29.85
N TYR A 301 13.95 4.01 28.80
CA TYR A 301 15.39 3.71 28.76
C TYR A 301 16.28 4.95 28.47
N ASN A 302 15.67 6.13 28.21
CA ASN A 302 16.25 7.36 27.66
C ASN A 302 16.21 7.38 26.12
N PRO A 303 15.48 8.33 25.50
CA PRO A 303 15.20 8.33 24.05
C PRO A 303 16.42 8.44 23.12
N ASN A 304 17.61 8.75 23.63
CA ASN A 304 18.78 9.10 22.81
C ASN A 304 19.93 8.09 22.78
N LEU A 305 19.87 6.89 23.38
CA LEU A 305 21.06 6.01 23.37
C LEU A 305 20.76 4.50 23.27
N ILE A 306 20.15 4.07 22.14
CA ILE A 306 20.48 2.74 21.61
C ILE A 306 21.84 2.88 20.91
N SER A 307 22.91 2.93 21.70
CA SER A 307 24.28 3.11 21.20
C SER A 307 24.97 1.78 20.87
N THR A 308 24.41 0.66 21.33
CA THR A 308 24.94 -0.70 21.14
C THR A 308 23.82 -1.70 20.87
N ILE A 309 24.15 -2.88 20.33
CA ILE A 309 23.20 -4.00 20.18
C ILE A 309 22.70 -4.49 21.55
N ASP A 310 23.53 -4.52 22.57
CA ASP A 310 23.10 -4.96 23.90
C ASP A 310 21.99 -4.07 24.47
N ASN A 311 22.05 -2.75 24.21
CA ASN A 311 20.98 -1.84 24.58
C ASN A 311 19.69 -2.14 23.80
N LEU A 312 19.81 -2.42 22.49
CA LEU A 312 18.67 -2.81 21.65
C LEU A 312 18.00 -4.08 22.19
N MET A 313 18.80 -5.11 22.50
CA MET A 313 18.32 -6.38 23.03
C MET A 313 17.70 -6.22 24.42
N GLY A 314 18.29 -5.41 25.30
CA GLY A 314 17.71 -5.13 26.62
C GLY A 314 16.35 -4.41 26.55
N ILE A 315 16.15 -3.52 25.58
CA ILE A 315 14.82 -2.92 25.33
C ILE A 315 13.86 -3.96 24.73
N PHE A 316 14.35 -4.76 23.79
CA PHE A 316 13.56 -5.82 23.17
C PHE A 316 13.06 -6.84 24.19
N GLU A 317 13.90 -7.33 25.10
CA GLU A 317 13.50 -8.27 26.15
C GLU A 317 12.35 -7.72 27.01
N GLN A 318 12.40 -6.44 27.37
CA GLN A 318 11.33 -5.80 28.14
C GLN A 318 10.06 -5.62 27.31
N ALA A 319 10.18 -5.26 26.03
CA ALA A 319 9.05 -5.13 25.12
C ALA A 319 8.41 -6.50 24.82
N ASP A 320 9.22 -7.54 24.64
CA ASP A 320 8.79 -8.92 24.45
C ASP A 320 8.08 -9.46 25.69
N SER A 321 8.58 -9.15 26.89
CA SER A 321 7.90 -9.50 28.14
C SER A 321 6.51 -8.86 28.24
N ASP A 322 6.38 -7.56 27.96
CA ASP A 322 5.09 -6.85 27.95
C ASP A 322 4.14 -7.39 26.86
N TRP A 323 4.68 -7.70 25.67
CA TRP A 323 3.95 -8.32 24.56
C TRP A 323 3.39 -9.69 24.94
N ASN A 324 4.23 -10.57 25.51
CA ASN A 324 3.83 -11.90 25.96
C ASN A 324 2.83 -11.84 27.13
N HIS A 325 2.97 -10.86 28.02
CA HIS A 325 2.01 -10.60 29.09
C HIS A 325 0.64 -10.19 28.54
N LEU A 326 0.60 -9.31 27.53
CA LEU A 326 -0.63 -8.94 26.84
C LEU A 326 -1.28 -10.15 26.16
N ILE A 327 -0.52 -10.96 25.42
CA ILE A 327 -0.97 -12.21 24.81
C ILE A 327 -1.59 -13.15 25.86
N SER A 328 -0.92 -13.30 27.01
CA SER A 328 -1.41 -14.13 28.11
C SER A 328 -2.73 -13.59 28.68
N LYS A 329 -2.84 -12.28 28.92
CA LYS A 329 -4.08 -11.64 29.38
C LYS A 329 -5.24 -11.87 28.42
N ILE A 330 -5.00 -11.76 27.11
CA ILE A 330 -6.01 -11.99 26.08
C ILE A 330 -6.44 -13.46 26.07
N LYS A 331 -5.48 -14.40 26.03
CA LYS A 331 -5.77 -15.85 26.06
C LYS A 331 -6.59 -16.26 27.28
N ASN A 332 -6.26 -15.69 28.44
CA ASN A 332 -6.92 -16.00 29.71
C ASN A 332 -8.19 -15.16 29.95
N SER A 333 -8.57 -14.28 29.01
CA SER A 333 -9.71 -13.35 29.15
C SER A 333 -9.65 -12.46 30.41
N THR A 334 -8.43 -12.14 30.89
CA THR A 334 -8.18 -11.35 32.10
C THR A 334 -7.78 -9.90 31.82
N LEU A 335 -7.73 -9.50 30.54
CA LEU A 335 -7.49 -8.12 30.15
C LEU A 335 -8.55 -7.19 30.77
N GLN A 336 -8.12 -6.07 31.31
CA GLN A 336 -8.99 -5.05 31.89
C GLN A 336 -9.20 -3.90 30.91
N TYR A 337 -10.30 -3.16 31.07
CA TYR A 337 -10.61 -2.03 30.20
C TYR A 337 -9.52 -0.95 30.18
N ALA A 338 -8.92 -0.66 31.34
CA ALA A 338 -7.79 0.28 31.43
C ALA A 338 -6.53 -0.20 30.69
N ASP A 339 -6.35 -1.52 30.50
CA ASP A 339 -5.22 -2.04 29.71
C ASP A 339 -5.31 -1.64 28.23
N LEU A 340 -6.49 -1.24 27.73
CA LEU A 340 -6.67 -0.75 26.36
C LEU A 340 -6.28 0.72 26.17
N GLU A 341 -6.08 1.48 27.25
CA GLU A 341 -5.83 2.92 27.18
C GLU A 341 -4.62 3.32 26.31
N PRO A 342 -3.49 2.58 26.34
CA PRO A 342 -2.37 2.86 25.45
C PRO A 342 -2.65 2.59 23.96
N TYR A 343 -3.70 1.80 23.64
CA TYR A 343 -3.95 1.23 22.31
C TYR A 343 -5.23 1.79 21.66
N GLN A 344 -5.56 3.05 21.97
CA GLN A 344 -6.83 3.68 21.56
C GLN A 344 -7.02 3.73 20.04
N VAL A 345 -5.95 3.85 19.25
CA VAL A 345 -6.04 4.06 17.79
C VAL A 345 -5.73 2.76 17.02
N THR A 346 -5.61 1.65 17.72
CA THR A 346 -5.15 0.39 17.13
C THR A 346 -6.27 -0.38 16.43
N ASN A 347 -6.00 -0.86 15.21
CA ASN A 347 -6.90 -1.76 14.51
C ASN A 347 -6.73 -3.20 15.02
N TRP A 348 -7.39 -3.51 16.13
CA TRP A 348 -7.31 -4.81 16.77
C TRP A 348 -7.54 -5.98 15.81
N LYS A 349 -8.42 -5.86 14.81
CA LYS A 349 -8.64 -6.93 13.82
C LYS A 349 -7.38 -7.32 13.04
N LEU A 350 -6.55 -6.35 12.66
CA LEU A 350 -5.29 -6.61 11.94
C LEU A 350 -4.24 -7.19 12.89
N GLU A 351 -4.16 -6.66 14.11
CA GLU A 351 -3.21 -7.09 15.15
C GLU A 351 -3.35 -8.57 15.50
N MET A 352 -4.54 -9.13 15.41
CA MET A 352 -4.77 -10.53 15.80
C MET A 352 -3.98 -11.54 15.00
N ASN A 353 -3.79 -11.28 13.71
CA ASN A 353 -3.01 -12.19 12.87
C ASN A 353 -1.53 -12.20 13.28
N ILE A 354 -1.06 -11.13 13.94
CA ILE A 354 0.31 -10.99 14.42
C ILE A 354 0.45 -11.51 15.85
N LEU A 355 -0.53 -11.25 16.72
CA LEU A 355 -0.55 -11.74 18.10
C LEU A 355 -0.71 -13.26 18.17
N PHE A 356 -1.47 -13.86 17.25
CA PHE A 356 -1.79 -15.29 17.27
C PHE A 356 -1.70 -15.96 15.88
N PRO A 357 -0.49 -16.04 15.29
CA PRO A 357 -0.29 -16.60 13.94
C PRO A 357 -0.67 -18.09 13.85
N ASP A 358 -0.45 -18.87 14.92
CA ASP A 358 -0.57 -20.35 14.91
C ASP A 358 -1.81 -20.90 15.64
N THR A 359 -2.84 -20.10 15.85
CA THR A 359 -4.01 -20.54 16.63
C THR A 359 -4.76 -21.68 15.94
N LYS A 360 -4.93 -22.82 16.63
CA LYS A 360 -5.75 -23.96 16.14
C LYS A 360 -7.22 -23.55 16.00
N HIS A 361 -7.94 -24.17 15.06
CA HIS A 361 -9.33 -23.82 14.74
C HIS A 361 -10.29 -23.75 15.95
N GLN A 362 -10.15 -24.63 16.96
CA GLN A 362 -11.02 -24.61 18.15
C GLN A 362 -10.70 -23.48 19.14
N GLU A 363 -9.41 -23.17 19.37
CA GLU A 363 -9.01 -22.03 20.20
C GLU A 363 -9.39 -20.70 19.53
N LYS A 364 -9.43 -20.69 18.19
CA LYS A 364 -9.82 -19.55 17.36
C LYS A 364 -11.24 -19.06 17.66
N ASP A 365 -12.21 -19.92 17.96
CA ASP A 365 -13.61 -19.52 18.16
C ASP A 365 -13.86 -18.84 19.52
N THR A 366 -13.27 -19.38 20.60
CA THR A 366 -13.34 -18.77 21.94
C THR A 366 -12.60 -17.45 21.97
N ILE A 367 -11.39 -17.41 21.39
CA ILE A 367 -10.60 -16.18 21.28
C ILE A 367 -11.40 -15.17 20.45
N LYS A 368 -11.93 -15.53 19.28
CA LYS A 368 -12.71 -14.64 18.40
C LYS A 368 -13.87 -13.92 19.09
N THR A 369 -14.57 -14.58 20.02
CA THR A 369 -15.65 -13.93 20.78
C THR A 369 -15.09 -12.85 21.71
N TYR A 370 -14.06 -13.18 22.49
CA TYR A 370 -13.40 -12.21 23.36
C TYR A 370 -12.71 -11.08 22.58
N LEU A 371 -12.24 -11.36 21.36
CA LEU A 371 -11.68 -10.35 20.46
C LEU A 371 -12.73 -9.33 20.01
N GLN A 372 -13.95 -9.79 19.70
CA GLN A 372 -15.04 -8.86 19.39
C GLN A 372 -15.34 -7.95 20.58
N ASP A 373 -15.21 -8.48 21.81
CA ASP A 373 -15.34 -7.67 23.02
C ASP A 373 -14.20 -6.65 23.16
N ILE A 374 -12.96 -7.01 22.84
CA ILE A 374 -11.83 -6.07 22.80
C ILE A 374 -12.09 -4.94 21.80
N GLU A 375 -12.55 -5.27 20.58
CA GLU A 375 -12.89 -4.27 19.56
C GLU A 375 -13.98 -3.32 20.06
N ASN A 376 -15.08 -3.86 20.59
CA ASN A 376 -16.19 -3.06 21.12
C ASN A 376 -15.74 -2.18 22.30
N ALA A 377 -14.95 -2.72 23.22
CA ALA A 377 -14.40 -1.97 24.34
C ALA A 377 -13.46 -0.85 23.86
N SER A 378 -12.64 -1.10 22.84
CA SER A 378 -11.79 -0.09 22.21
C SER A 378 -12.62 1.03 21.57
N TYR A 379 -13.69 0.71 20.85
CA TYR A 379 -14.62 1.71 20.31
C TYR A 379 -15.32 2.51 21.41
N PHE A 380 -15.70 1.87 22.51
CA PHE A 380 -16.24 2.60 23.66
C PHE A 380 -15.22 3.60 24.19
N LEU A 381 -13.96 3.21 24.32
CA LEU A 381 -12.90 4.10 24.80
C LEU A 381 -12.72 5.33 23.90
N GLN A 382 -12.74 5.14 22.58
CA GLN A 382 -12.68 6.23 21.58
C GLN A 382 -13.90 7.16 21.65
N THR A 383 -15.10 6.61 21.89
CA THR A 383 -16.37 7.36 21.86
C THR A 383 -16.86 7.83 23.22
N ARG A 384 -16.22 7.42 24.33
CA ARG A 384 -16.65 7.72 25.70
C ARG A 384 -16.83 9.22 25.94
N ASP A 385 -15.87 10.02 25.50
CA ASP A 385 -15.92 11.48 25.69
C ASP A 385 -17.06 12.11 24.89
N HIS A 386 -17.37 11.57 23.71
CA HIS A 386 -18.52 11.98 22.90
C HIS A 386 -19.84 11.64 23.60
N LEU A 387 -19.94 10.44 24.20
CA LEU A 387 -21.11 10.04 24.98
C LEU A 387 -21.30 10.94 26.20
N ARG A 388 -20.21 11.33 26.87
CA ARG A 388 -20.25 12.29 27.98
C ARG A 388 -20.74 13.66 27.53
N LEU A 389 -20.25 14.16 26.39
CA LEU A 389 -20.73 15.41 25.80
C LEU A 389 -22.21 15.33 25.43
N LEU A 390 -22.68 14.19 24.89
CA LEU A 390 -24.10 13.98 24.60
C LEU A 390 -24.97 14.08 25.86
N LYS A 391 -24.55 13.43 26.95
CA LYS A 391 -25.22 13.55 28.26
C LYS A 391 -25.33 15.01 28.70
N ASN A 392 -24.21 15.74 28.68
CA ASN A 392 -24.16 17.12 29.13
C ASN A 392 -24.98 18.07 28.24
N ALA A 393 -24.84 17.96 26.91
CA ALA A 393 -25.62 18.75 25.95
C ALA A 393 -27.13 18.51 26.11
N THR A 394 -27.53 17.26 26.35
CA THR A 394 -28.94 16.92 26.60
C THR A 394 -29.45 17.57 27.87
N MET A 395 -28.68 17.54 28.97
CA MET A 395 -29.05 18.19 30.22
C MET A 395 -29.18 19.72 30.07
N ILE A 396 -28.24 20.36 29.38
CA ILE A 396 -28.27 21.81 29.09
C ILE A 396 -29.54 22.15 28.32
N ILE A 397 -29.78 21.46 27.20
CA ILE A 397 -30.93 21.72 26.34
C ILE A 397 -32.24 21.43 27.05
N GLN A 398 -32.31 20.37 27.86
CA GLN A 398 -33.48 20.02 28.67
C GLN A 398 -33.82 21.11 29.70
N ASN A 399 -32.82 21.71 30.36
CA ASN A 399 -33.02 22.79 31.33
C ASN A 399 -33.55 24.07 30.67
N ILE A 400 -33.17 24.31 29.41
CA ILE A 400 -33.57 25.49 28.64
C ILE A 400 -34.94 25.29 27.98
N HIS A 401 -35.31 24.04 27.66
CA HIS A 401 -36.50 23.71 26.89
C HIS A 401 -37.80 24.17 27.58
N LYS A 402 -38.62 24.94 26.85
CA LYS A 402 -39.86 25.55 27.41
C LYS A 402 -40.87 24.50 27.89
N ILE A 403 -40.90 23.35 27.23
CA ILE A 403 -41.78 22.22 27.60
C ILE A 403 -40.97 21.28 28.48
N LYS A 404 -41.34 21.18 29.76
CA LYS A 404 -40.69 20.27 30.69
C LYS A 404 -40.80 18.84 30.19
N ILE A 405 -39.65 18.21 30.01
CA ILE A 405 -39.56 16.77 29.72
C ILE A 405 -39.97 16.03 31.00
N LEU A 406 -41.08 15.31 30.94
CA LEU A 406 -41.79 14.83 32.12
C LEU A 406 -41.17 13.58 32.75
N LYS A 407 -40.40 12.77 31.99
CA LYS A 407 -39.84 11.52 32.53
C LYS A 407 -38.60 11.06 31.77
N ASP A 408 -37.57 10.68 32.52
CA ASP A 408 -36.49 9.85 31.97
C ASP A 408 -37.02 8.45 31.69
N ASN A 409 -36.90 8.01 30.44
CA ASN A 409 -37.24 6.63 30.08
C ASN A 409 -36.11 5.68 30.52
N GLU A 410 -36.41 4.38 30.57
CA GLU A 410 -35.47 3.35 30.98
C GLU A 410 -34.17 3.38 30.17
N MET A 411 -34.26 3.65 28.86
CA MET A 411 -33.11 3.76 27.97
C MET A 411 -32.16 4.90 28.38
N TRP A 412 -32.69 6.08 28.70
CA TRP A 412 -31.89 7.21 29.16
C TRP A 412 -31.24 6.93 30.52
N GLN A 413 -32.01 6.39 31.47
CA GLN A 413 -31.48 6.06 32.80
C GLN A 413 -30.34 5.04 32.71
N HIS A 414 -30.50 4.02 31.87
CA HIS A 414 -29.47 3.01 31.65
C HIS A 414 -28.25 3.59 30.94
N PHE A 415 -28.42 4.50 29.96
CA PHE A 415 -27.31 5.24 29.36
C PHE A 415 -26.54 6.07 30.40
N VAL A 416 -27.23 6.87 31.21
CA VAL A 416 -26.61 7.69 32.26
C VAL A 416 -25.87 6.82 33.28
N TYR A 417 -26.44 5.67 33.63
CA TYR A 417 -25.82 4.68 34.50
C TYR A 417 -24.53 4.11 33.88
N ILE A 418 -24.54 3.74 32.59
CA ILE A 418 -23.34 3.25 31.88
C ILE A 418 -22.21 4.28 31.96
N ILE A 419 -22.49 5.56 31.68
CA ILE A 419 -21.48 6.61 31.75
C ILE A 419 -20.91 6.73 33.15
N ALA A 420 -21.76 6.81 34.18
CA ALA A 420 -21.32 6.88 35.57
C ALA A 420 -20.50 5.65 36.00
N GLN A 421 -20.92 4.45 35.62
CA GLN A 421 -20.19 3.21 35.90
C GLN A 421 -18.83 3.18 35.21
N SER A 422 -18.76 3.62 33.94
CA SER A 422 -17.52 3.63 33.18
C SER A 422 -16.46 4.58 33.76
N GLU A 423 -16.90 5.67 34.41
CA GLU A 423 -16.04 6.60 35.13
C GLU A 423 -15.57 6.01 36.46
N GLN A 424 -16.48 5.38 37.22
CA GLN A 424 -16.17 4.80 38.54
C GLN A 424 -15.29 3.54 38.48
N LYS A 425 -15.49 2.70 37.46
CA LYS A 425 -14.86 1.39 37.34
C LYS A 425 -13.75 1.34 36.29
N LYS A 426 -13.25 2.49 35.81
CA LYS A 426 -12.29 2.55 34.70
C LYS A 426 -11.15 1.52 34.84
N ASP A 427 -10.56 1.41 36.02
CA ASP A 427 -9.39 0.55 36.29
C ASP A 427 -9.72 -0.91 36.64
N LYS A 428 -11.01 -1.25 36.81
CA LYS A 428 -11.45 -2.58 37.29
C LYS A 428 -12.43 -3.27 36.33
N ALA A 429 -13.00 -2.52 35.39
CA ALA A 429 -13.97 -3.05 34.45
C ALA A 429 -13.33 -4.12 33.56
N SER A 430 -14.06 -5.22 33.35
CA SER A 430 -13.64 -6.24 32.40
C SER A 430 -13.88 -5.75 30.97
N ILE A 431 -13.14 -6.33 30.01
CA ILE A 431 -13.37 -6.07 28.57
C ILE A 431 -14.80 -6.40 28.16
N LYS A 432 -15.38 -7.48 28.68
CA LYS A 432 -16.75 -7.87 28.39
C LYS A 432 -17.76 -6.82 28.89
N GLU A 433 -17.57 -6.30 30.10
CA GLU A 433 -18.42 -5.24 30.66
C GLU A 433 -18.35 -3.97 29.79
N ALA A 434 -17.16 -3.56 29.36
CA ALA A 434 -16.97 -2.42 28.46
C ALA A 434 -17.54 -2.65 27.05
N SER A 435 -17.43 -3.87 26.52
CA SER A 435 -18.09 -4.28 25.26
C SER A 435 -19.60 -4.14 25.34
N GLU A 436 -20.21 -4.60 26.44
CA GLU A 436 -21.65 -4.46 26.66
C GLU A 436 -22.08 -3.00 26.78
N TRP A 437 -21.29 -2.16 27.45
CA TRP A 437 -21.51 -0.70 27.48
C TRP A 437 -21.54 -0.10 26.07
N TYR A 438 -20.55 -0.44 25.23
CA TYR A 438 -20.51 0.00 23.84
C TYR A 438 -21.77 -0.39 23.08
N LEU A 439 -22.09 -1.69 23.09
CA LEU A 439 -23.19 -2.25 22.30
C LEU A 439 -24.53 -1.61 22.70
N LYS A 440 -24.74 -1.37 24.00
CA LYS A 440 -25.92 -0.67 24.51
C LYS A 440 -25.96 0.79 24.05
N CYS A 441 -24.88 1.55 24.22
CA CYS A 441 -24.79 2.93 23.76
C CYS A 441 -25.01 3.05 22.25
N ARG A 442 -24.39 2.16 21.45
CA ARG A 442 -24.55 2.08 20.00
C ARG A 442 -25.97 1.72 19.60
N HIS A 443 -26.62 0.79 20.31
CA HIS A 443 -28.03 0.47 20.08
C HIS A 443 -28.94 1.68 20.33
N TYR A 444 -28.62 2.48 21.35
CA TYR A 444 -29.41 3.66 21.73
C TYR A 444 -29.25 4.83 20.76
N PHE A 445 -28.02 5.15 20.36
CA PHE A 445 -27.70 6.41 19.67
C PHE A 445 -26.98 6.23 18.32
N GLY A 446 -26.69 5.00 17.91
CA GLY A 446 -25.90 4.74 16.71
C GLY A 446 -24.42 5.06 16.90
N ASP A 447 -23.72 5.31 15.79
CA ASP A 447 -22.35 5.80 15.81
C ASP A 447 -22.34 7.32 16.02
N ILE A 448 -21.64 7.78 17.06
CA ILE A 448 -21.55 9.18 17.43
C ILE A 448 -20.15 9.79 17.23
N SER A 449 -19.24 9.04 16.60
CA SER A 449 -17.83 9.43 16.46
C SER A 449 -17.64 10.76 15.72
N ASN A 450 -18.55 11.10 14.80
CA ASN A 450 -18.53 12.36 14.04
C ASN A 450 -19.37 13.49 14.68
N LYS A 451 -19.88 13.30 15.90
CA LYS A 451 -20.79 14.25 16.56
C LYS A 451 -20.09 15.17 17.56
N ARG A 452 -18.79 15.00 17.78
CA ARG A 452 -18.01 15.70 18.81
C ARG A 452 -18.20 17.20 18.77
N ASP A 453 -17.94 17.81 17.62
CA ASP A 453 -17.79 19.26 17.48
C ASP A 453 -19.08 19.98 17.88
N VAL A 454 -20.23 19.47 17.45
CA VAL A 454 -21.53 20.07 17.76
C VAL A 454 -21.89 19.89 19.23
N LEU A 455 -21.62 18.72 19.81
CA LEU A 455 -21.88 18.48 21.23
C LEU A 455 -20.99 19.36 22.12
N GLU A 456 -19.72 19.52 21.75
CA GLU A 456 -18.75 20.39 22.44
C GLU A 456 -19.16 21.87 22.34
N LEU A 457 -19.61 22.32 21.16
CA LEU A 457 -20.14 23.68 20.99
C LEU A 457 -21.33 23.96 21.90
N ILE A 458 -22.29 23.02 22.01
CA ILE A 458 -23.44 23.17 22.90
C ILE A 458 -22.99 23.24 24.37
N CYS A 459 -22.09 22.34 24.78
CA CYS A 459 -21.61 22.28 26.16
C CYS A 459 -20.83 23.54 26.57
N ASN A 460 -20.02 24.10 25.68
CA ASN A 460 -19.15 25.23 26.00
C ASN A 460 -19.85 26.60 25.89
N ASN A 461 -21.05 26.67 25.29
CA ASN A 461 -21.75 27.93 25.01
C ASN A 461 -23.18 27.96 25.58
N GLU A 462 -23.37 27.40 26.78
CA GLU A 462 -24.69 27.28 27.43
C GLU A 462 -25.48 28.59 27.45
N ARG A 463 -24.85 29.74 27.77
CA ARG A 463 -25.52 31.05 27.83
C ARG A 463 -26.05 31.50 26.46
N GLN A 464 -25.24 31.35 25.41
CA GLN A 464 -25.64 31.70 24.05
C GLN A 464 -26.73 30.75 23.54
N ILE A 465 -26.62 29.45 23.81
CA ILE A 465 -27.67 28.46 23.50
C ILE A 465 -28.98 28.82 24.21
N GLN A 466 -28.90 29.21 25.48
CA GLN A 466 -30.06 29.68 26.26
C GLN A 466 -30.68 30.93 25.63
N ALA A 467 -29.86 31.90 25.23
CA ALA A 467 -30.34 33.11 24.56
C ALA A 467 -31.07 32.78 23.25
N LEU A 468 -30.51 31.91 22.40
CA LEU A 468 -31.16 31.45 21.15
C LEU A 468 -32.54 30.83 21.40
N ALA A 469 -32.71 30.12 22.52
CA ALA A 469 -33.95 29.43 22.85
C ALA A 469 -35.01 30.28 23.58
N THR A 470 -34.58 31.34 24.29
CA THR A 470 -35.45 32.08 25.23
C THR A 470 -35.63 33.56 24.89
N ASN A 471 -34.67 34.20 24.22
CA ASN A 471 -34.76 35.62 23.91
C ASN A 471 -35.82 35.88 22.84
N GLY A 472 -36.66 36.90 23.04
CA GLY A 472 -37.71 37.31 22.10
C GLY A 472 -37.20 37.58 20.69
N ILE A 473 -35.98 38.12 20.56
CA ILE A 473 -35.36 38.42 19.25
C ILE A 473 -35.18 37.16 18.41
N PHE A 474 -34.82 36.02 19.02
CA PHE A 474 -34.63 34.77 18.29
C PHE A 474 -35.91 33.95 18.19
N THR A 475 -36.75 34.01 19.22
CA THR A 475 -37.94 33.15 19.34
C THR A 475 -39.16 33.69 18.61
N ASP A 476 -39.39 35.01 18.59
CA ASP A 476 -40.46 35.63 17.83
C ASP A 476 -40.06 35.78 16.35
N GLN A 477 -40.94 35.34 15.44
CA GLN A 477 -40.62 35.32 14.02
C GLN A 477 -40.49 36.73 13.42
N SER A 478 -41.29 37.69 13.91
CA SER A 478 -41.25 39.07 13.42
C SER A 478 -39.99 39.79 13.91
N GLN A 479 -39.67 39.64 15.19
CA GLN A 479 -38.45 40.21 15.79
C GLN A 479 -37.19 39.60 15.18
N PHE A 480 -37.20 38.29 14.92
CA PHE A 480 -36.07 37.63 14.26
C PHE A 480 -35.89 38.12 12.82
N GLY A 481 -36.98 38.30 12.08
CA GLY A 481 -36.95 38.88 10.73
C GLY A 481 -36.34 40.29 10.72
N LEU A 482 -36.78 41.15 11.64
CA LEU A 482 -36.24 42.51 11.81
C LEU A 482 -34.76 42.49 12.20
N ALA A 483 -34.36 41.62 13.13
CA ALA A 483 -32.97 41.51 13.55
C ALA A 483 -32.06 41.06 12.40
N ILE A 484 -32.49 40.07 11.63
CA ILE A 484 -31.75 39.62 10.45
C ILE A 484 -31.62 40.72 9.40
N GLN A 485 -32.70 41.48 9.13
CA GLN A 485 -32.63 42.61 8.20
C GLN A 485 -31.67 43.69 8.69
N ARG A 486 -31.72 44.06 9.98
CA ARG A 486 -30.80 45.04 10.58
C ARG A 486 -29.35 44.57 10.54
N MET A 487 -29.09 43.28 10.70
CA MET A 487 -27.75 42.71 10.54
C MET A 487 -27.25 42.81 9.09
N ASP A 488 -28.12 42.58 8.11
CA ASP A 488 -27.81 42.68 6.68
C ASP A 488 -27.53 44.13 6.25
N ASP A 489 -28.29 45.08 6.79
CA ASP A 489 -28.14 46.52 6.56
C ASP A 489 -27.01 47.17 7.41
N SER A 490 -26.45 46.44 8.37
CA SER A 490 -25.41 46.95 9.28
C SER A 490 -24.12 47.25 8.53
N GLN A 491 -23.38 48.27 8.96
CA GLN A 491 -22.03 48.55 8.46
C GLN A 491 -20.98 47.54 8.96
N ASN A 492 -21.30 46.76 10.00
CA ASN A 492 -20.41 45.74 10.53
C ASN A 492 -20.47 44.48 9.65
N GLU A 493 -19.41 44.29 8.86
CA GLU A 493 -19.25 43.14 7.96
C GLU A 493 -19.40 41.79 8.68
N LYS A 494 -19.02 41.69 9.96
CA LYS A 494 -19.20 40.45 10.73
C LYS A 494 -20.67 40.09 10.89
N PHE A 495 -21.56 41.06 11.12
CA PHE A 495 -22.99 40.79 11.23
C PHE A 495 -23.58 40.35 9.88
N ARG A 496 -23.20 41.02 8.77
CA ARG A 496 -23.64 40.62 7.43
C ARG A 496 -23.26 39.17 7.09
N GLN A 497 -22.03 38.78 7.39
CA GLN A 497 -21.55 37.40 7.16
C GLN A 497 -22.28 36.34 8.01
N LEU A 498 -22.89 36.75 9.13
CA LEU A 498 -23.60 35.85 10.04
C LEU A 498 -25.10 35.73 9.72
N VAL A 499 -25.66 36.58 8.86
CA VAL A 499 -27.09 36.55 8.49
C VAL A 499 -27.54 35.17 8.01
N SER A 500 -26.85 34.61 7.01
CA SER A 500 -27.24 33.31 6.44
C SER A 500 -27.02 32.16 7.44
N PRO A 501 -25.85 32.02 8.10
CA PRO A 501 -25.66 31.01 9.14
C PRO A 501 -26.69 31.09 10.27
N LEU A 502 -26.96 32.28 10.80
CA LEU A 502 -27.88 32.45 11.93
C LEU A 502 -29.32 32.09 11.55
N ARG A 503 -29.77 32.48 10.35
CA ARG A 503 -31.09 32.12 9.84
C ARG A 503 -31.27 30.61 9.80
N GLU A 504 -30.30 29.89 9.27
CA GLU A 504 -30.33 28.44 9.12
C GLU A 504 -30.23 27.71 10.46
N ILE A 505 -29.34 28.15 11.35
CA ILE A 505 -29.19 27.59 12.70
C ILE A 505 -30.46 27.81 13.51
N ASN A 506 -31.02 29.02 13.53
CA ASN A 506 -32.24 29.31 14.28
C ASN A 506 -33.42 28.48 13.78
N GLN A 507 -33.62 28.39 12.45
CA GLN A 507 -34.68 27.57 11.86
C GLN A 507 -34.52 26.08 12.19
N THR A 508 -33.31 25.55 12.06
CA THR A 508 -33.02 24.14 12.34
C THR A 508 -33.23 23.81 13.82
N MET A 509 -32.67 24.62 14.72
CA MET A 509 -32.78 24.43 16.16
C MET A 509 -34.23 24.56 16.64
N LYS A 510 -35.01 25.51 16.10
CA LYS A 510 -36.45 25.60 16.37
C LYS A 510 -37.18 24.34 15.95
N LYS A 511 -37.02 23.95 14.68
CA LYS A 511 -37.71 22.78 14.11
C LYS A 511 -37.39 21.49 14.87
N ILE A 512 -36.11 21.23 15.13
CA ILE A 512 -35.66 19.94 15.65
C ILE A 512 -35.72 19.90 17.18
N ILE A 513 -35.46 21.02 17.85
CA ILE A 513 -35.37 21.08 19.31
C ILE A 513 -36.51 21.92 19.89
N TRP A 514 -36.51 23.24 19.69
CA TRP A 514 -37.31 24.15 20.53
C TRP A 514 -38.83 24.07 20.37
N ASP A 515 -39.30 23.78 19.16
CA ASP A 515 -40.74 23.66 18.85
C ASP A 515 -41.20 22.20 18.90
N THR A 516 -40.30 21.25 19.16
CA THR A 516 -40.59 19.82 19.25
C THR A 516 -40.95 19.42 20.69
N LYS A 517 -41.97 18.58 20.84
CA LYS A 517 -42.35 18.01 22.14
C LYS A 517 -41.66 16.67 22.33
N PHE A 518 -40.78 16.59 23.33
CA PHE A 518 -40.12 15.35 23.72
C PHE A 518 -40.81 14.71 24.91
N GLN A 519 -41.07 13.40 24.83
CA GLN A 519 -41.63 12.62 25.92
C GLN A 519 -40.55 12.14 26.90
N SER A 520 -39.29 12.12 26.46
CA SER A 520 -38.16 11.71 27.30
C SER A 520 -36.85 12.35 26.88
N SER A 521 -35.88 12.36 27.80
CA SER A 521 -34.51 12.84 27.56
C SER A 521 -33.79 12.02 26.48
N TYR A 522 -34.17 10.75 26.29
CA TYR A 522 -33.67 9.91 25.20
C TYR A 522 -34.07 10.44 23.81
N GLU A 523 -35.33 10.84 23.63
CA GLU A 523 -35.80 11.42 22.36
C GLU A 523 -35.10 12.75 22.09
N LEU A 524 -34.90 13.56 23.13
CA LEU A 524 -34.14 14.80 23.01
C LEU A 524 -32.69 14.53 22.60
N ALA A 525 -32.00 13.59 23.26
CA ALA A 525 -30.63 13.22 22.91
C ALA A 525 -30.53 12.74 21.45
N LYS A 526 -31.51 11.97 20.97
CA LYS A 526 -31.62 11.58 19.56
C LYS A 526 -31.79 12.77 18.62
N ALA A 527 -32.59 13.76 19.00
CA ALA A 527 -32.74 14.97 18.19
C ALA A 527 -31.46 15.81 18.17
N ILE A 528 -30.71 15.85 19.27
CA ILE A 528 -29.44 16.59 19.34
C ILE A 528 -28.40 15.97 18.39
N ILE A 529 -28.24 14.64 18.37
CA ILE A 529 -27.25 13.99 17.50
C ILE A 529 -27.59 14.06 16.00
N THR A 530 -28.83 14.37 15.63
CA THR A 530 -29.23 14.55 14.22
C THR A 530 -29.05 15.99 13.72
N LEU A 531 -28.77 16.96 14.60
CA LEU A 531 -28.49 18.35 14.21
C LEU A 531 -27.40 18.47 13.13
N PRO A 532 -26.24 17.77 13.22
CA PRO A 532 -25.19 17.87 12.20
C PRO A 532 -25.63 17.37 10.82
N GLU A 533 -26.69 16.56 10.74
CA GLU A 533 -27.19 15.97 9.50
C GLU A 533 -28.20 16.87 8.78
N GLN A 534 -28.72 17.89 9.46
CA GLN A 534 -29.75 18.76 8.90
C GLN A 534 -29.20 19.76 7.88
N SER A 535 -27.89 20.02 7.89
CA SER A 535 -27.25 20.90 6.94
C SER A 535 -25.77 20.63 6.79
N ASN A 536 -25.25 20.91 5.59
CA ASN A 536 -23.82 20.89 5.34
C ASN A 536 -23.12 21.92 6.24
N ASN A 537 -22.06 21.48 6.93
CA ASN A 537 -21.25 22.28 7.83
C ASN A 537 -22.03 22.91 9.00
N PHE A 538 -23.08 22.25 9.49
CA PHE A 538 -23.87 22.73 10.65
C PHE A 538 -22.98 23.17 11.82
N GLY A 539 -21.99 22.35 12.21
CA GLY A 539 -21.09 22.68 13.32
C GLY A 539 -20.29 23.97 13.10
N SER A 540 -19.77 24.21 11.89
CA SER A 540 -19.07 25.45 11.56
C SER A 540 -20.00 26.66 11.59
N LYS A 541 -21.24 26.52 11.08
CA LYS A 541 -22.25 27.59 11.13
C LYS A 541 -22.67 27.89 12.56
N LEU A 542 -22.87 26.87 13.38
CA LEU A 542 -23.21 27.01 14.79
C LEU A 542 -22.08 27.71 15.54
N ALA A 543 -20.82 27.30 15.35
CA ALA A 543 -19.66 27.95 15.97
C ALA A 543 -19.62 29.45 15.67
N LYS A 544 -19.78 29.84 14.40
CA LYS A 544 -19.84 31.24 13.98
C LYS A 544 -20.97 32.02 14.66
N CYS A 545 -22.13 31.39 14.83
CA CYS A 545 -23.25 32.03 15.51
C CYS A 545 -22.99 32.21 17.01
N LEU A 546 -22.35 31.24 17.66
CA LEU A 546 -22.07 31.27 19.10
C LEU A 546 -20.90 32.21 19.47
N ASP A 547 -20.00 32.48 18.52
CA ASP A 547 -18.89 33.45 18.67
C ASP A 547 -19.35 34.92 18.51
N MET A 548 -20.61 35.15 18.13
CA MET A 548 -21.17 36.49 17.98
C MET A 548 -21.37 37.19 19.33
N ASP A 549 -21.08 38.49 19.40
CA ASP A 549 -21.47 39.31 20.54
C ASP A 549 -22.99 39.55 20.52
N PHE A 550 -23.71 38.75 21.31
CA PHE A 550 -25.16 38.84 21.44
C PHE A 550 -25.59 40.17 22.08
N GLU A 551 -24.79 40.77 22.96
CA GLU A 551 -25.13 42.06 23.59
C GLU A 551 -25.06 43.21 22.59
N GLU A 552 -24.07 43.18 21.68
CA GLU A 552 -24.00 44.14 20.58
C GLU A 552 -25.15 43.93 19.59
N LEU A 553 -25.49 42.68 19.25
CA LEU A 553 -26.66 42.39 18.43
C LEU A 553 -27.95 42.92 19.08
N PHE A 554 -28.14 42.69 20.37
CA PHE A 554 -29.33 43.17 21.09
C PHE A 554 -29.40 44.69 21.13
N ARG A 555 -28.25 45.38 21.23
CA ARG A 555 -28.17 46.83 21.08
C ARG A 555 -28.53 47.29 19.69
N LEU A 556 -27.98 46.68 18.63
CA LEU A 556 -28.32 46.99 17.24
C LEU A 556 -29.83 46.88 16.98
N VAL A 557 -30.46 45.83 17.52
CA VAL A 557 -31.90 45.65 17.40
C VAL A 557 -32.67 46.70 18.21
N LYS A 558 -32.25 47.05 19.44
CA LYS A 558 -32.96 48.08 20.25
C LYS A 558 -32.76 49.52 19.73
N GLU A 559 -31.55 49.88 19.31
CA GLU A 559 -31.20 51.21 18.80
C GLU A 559 -31.80 51.45 17.41
N GLY A 560 -31.96 50.38 16.61
CA GLY A 560 -32.67 50.43 15.34
C GLY A 560 -34.15 50.81 15.46
N ASP A 561 -34.77 50.72 16.64
CA ASP A 561 -36.12 51.26 16.88
C ASP A 561 -36.10 52.78 17.08
N GLN A 562 -34.94 53.38 17.39
CA GLN A 562 -34.79 54.83 17.55
C GLN A 562 -34.41 55.53 16.24
N LEU A 563 -33.70 54.86 15.33
CA LEU A 563 -33.22 55.46 14.07
C LEU A 563 -34.34 55.90 13.09
N PRO A 564 -35.42 55.13 12.86
CA PRO A 564 -36.56 55.58 12.08
C PRO A 564 -37.20 56.81 12.71
N VAL A 565 -37.36 56.81 14.04
CA VAL A 565 -37.94 57.93 14.80
C VAL A 565 -37.06 59.18 14.70
N VAL A 566 -35.73 59.06 14.79
CA VAL A 566 -34.82 60.22 14.66
C VAL A 566 -34.75 60.73 13.22
N LYS A 567 -34.82 59.84 12.22
CA LYS A 567 -34.79 60.23 10.80
C LYS A 567 -36.12 60.85 10.37
N GLU A 568 -37.24 60.33 10.85
CA GLU A 568 -38.57 60.90 10.68
C GLU A 568 -38.70 62.23 11.45
N ILE A 569 -38.19 62.34 12.68
CA ILE A 569 -38.11 63.62 13.41
C ILE A 569 -37.25 64.64 12.66
N GLY A 570 -36.08 64.25 12.16
CA GLY A 570 -35.24 65.17 11.39
C GLY A 570 -35.91 65.64 10.10
N GLN A 571 -36.63 64.76 9.40
CA GLN A 571 -37.43 65.13 8.23
C GLN A 571 -38.64 66.00 8.60
N PHE A 572 -39.28 65.72 9.74
CA PHE A 572 -40.41 66.49 10.26
C PHE A 572 -39.99 67.88 10.74
N GLU A 573 -38.85 68.00 11.42
CA GLU A 573 -38.23 69.27 11.81
C GLU A 573 -37.79 70.07 10.59
N GLN A 574 -37.22 69.41 9.57
CA GLN A 574 -36.84 70.06 8.32
C GLN A 574 -38.05 70.53 7.51
N ALA A 575 -39.14 69.75 7.48
CA ALA A 575 -40.42 70.15 6.89
C ALA A 575 -41.02 71.35 7.65
N GLY A 576 -40.95 71.34 8.98
CA GLY A 576 -41.38 72.46 9.83
C GLY A 576 -40.55 73.74 9.65
N GLN A 577 -39.23 73.62 9.43
CA GLN A 577 -38.35 74.77 9.18
C GLN A 577 -38.47 75.33 7.76
N THR A 578 -38.70 74.47 6.77
CA THR A 578 -38.74 74.88 5.34
C THR A 578 -40.15 75.16 4.83
N GLY A 579 -41.20 74.78 5.58
CA GLY A 579 -42.60 74.92 5.20
C GLY A 579 -43.05 74.00 4.07
N LYS A 580 -42.24 72.99 3.72
CA LYS A 580 -42.53 71.99 2.69
C LYS A 580 -42.91 70.66 3.35
N TRP A 581 -44.20 70.44 3.48
CA TRP A 581 -44.79 69.21 4.02
C TRP A 581 -44.82 68.07 3.00
#